data_AF-X1F680-F1
#
_entry.id   AF-X1F680-F1
#
_cell.length_a   1.000
_cell.length_b   1.000
_cell.length_c   1.000
_cell.angle_alpha   90.00
_cell.angle_beta   90.00
_cell.angle_gamma   90.00
#
_symmetry.space_group_name_H-M   'P 1'
#
loop_
_entity.id
_entity.type
_entity.pdbx_description
1 polymer ?
#
loop_
_entity_poly.entity_id
_entity_poly.type
_entity_poly.pdbx_seq_one_letter_code
_entity_poly.pdbx_strand_id
1 'polypeptide(L)'
;MPYGDLKEQIVQRFSKYKDLEKHKCTIEEREEYEPHIEKGIVVYAGVDYEKILREAENEADIILWDGGNNDIPFYKPDLHIVVLDPLRAGHELLYHPGETNLRMCDVAIINKIDSAKKADVEKVRKNIKDVNPDATIIEANSPVSVDKPDLIKDKKVLVIEDGPTLTHGGISFLAHSFFMSSAPACGPFPCVIAIL
;
A
#
# COMPACT_ATOMS: atom_id res chain seq x y z
N MET A 1 11.16 2.63 7.20
CA MET A 1 12.63 2.61 7.37
C MET A 1 12.92 2.84 8.84
N PRO A 2 13.65 1.94 9.51
CA PRO A 2 13.88 2.03 10.95
C PRO A 2 14.83 3.19 11.28
N TYR A 3 14.40 4.09 12.15
CA TYR A 3 15.23 5.14 12.72
C TYR A 3 15.57 4.80 14.18
N GLY A 4 16.85 4.87 14.57
CA GLY A 4 17.27 4.65 15.96
C GLY A 4 18.19 3.43 16.16
N ASP A 5 18.08 2.77 17.32
CA ASP A 5 18.89 1.59 17.64
C ASP A 5 18.28 0.33 17.04
N LEU A 6 18.88 -0.14 15.94
CA LEU A 6 18.43 -1.32 15.21
C LEU A 6 18.42 -2.59 16.07
N LYS A 7 19.23 -2.68 17.13
CA LYS A 7 19.21 -3.83 18.05
C LYS A 7 17.94 -3.88 18.89
N GLU A 8 17.34 -2.73 19.18
CA GLU A 8 16.05 -2.63 19.87
C GLU A 8 14.86 -2.79 18.91
N GLN A 9 15.12 -2.85 17.60
CA GLN A 9 14.13 -2.90 16.53
C GLN A 9 14.23 -4.20 15.70
N ILE A 10 14.76 -5.28 16.29
CA ILE A 10 14.88 -6.57 15.61
C ILE A 10 13.50 -7.11 15.25
N VAL A 11 12.59 -7.16 16.24
CA VAL A 11 11.17 -7.49 16.06
C VAL A 11 10.36 -6.62 17.01
N GLN A 12 9.33 -5.97 16.48
CA GLN A 12 8.38 -5.17 17.23
C GLN A 12 6.97 -5.61 16.85
N ARG A 13 6.10 -5.70 17.85
CA ARG A 13 4.71 -6.16 17.70
C ARG A 13 3.78 -5.10 18.28
N PHE A 14 2.83 -4.66 17.48
CA PHE A 14 1.88 -3.60 17.81
C PHE A 14 0.45 -4.12 17.70
N SER A 15 -0.25 -4.14 18.83
CA SER A 15 -1.65 -4.56 18.92
C SER A 15 -2.55 -3.53 19.60
N LYS A 16 -1.95 -2.49 20.17
CA LYS A 16 -2.62 -1.39 20.89
C LYS A 16 -1.71 -0.18 20.92
N TYR A 17 -2.30 0.98 21.13
CA TYR A 17 -1.58 2.28 21.20
C TYR A 17 -0.44 2.30 22.21
N LYS A 18 -0.56 1.58 23.33
CA LYS A 18 0.51 1.49 24.33
C LYS A 18 1.80 0.86 23.78
N ASP A 19 1.69 0.01 22.75
CA ASP A 19 2.85 -0.60 22.11
C ASP A 19 3.63 0.47 21.31
N LEU A 20 2.94 1.42 20.66
CA LEU A 20 3.54 2.55 19.94
C LEU A 20 4.39 3.43 20.88
N GLU A 21 3.86 3.74 22.07
CA GLU A 21 4.58 4.50 23.10
C GLU A 21 5.81 3.73 23.61
N LYS A 22 5.64 2.43 23.87
CA LYS A 22 6.72 1.56 24.36
C LYS A 22 7.89 1.51 23.39
N HIS A 23 7.61 1.41 22.09
CA HIS A 23 8.60 1.36 21.03
C HIS A 23 9.06 2.74 20.54
N LYS A 24 8.52 3.82 21.14
CA LYS A 24 8.86 5.22 20.83
C LYS A 24 8.66 5.55 19.34
N CYS A 25 7.57 5.08 18.76
CA CYS A 25 7.28 5.27 17.35
C CYS A 25 7.25 6.75 16.98
N THR A 26 7.79 7.08 15.80
CA THR A 26 7.71 8.43 15.23
C THR A 26 6.28 8.76 14.79
N ILE A 27 6.03 10.00 14.37
CA ILE A 27 4.70 10.40 13.88
C ILE A 27 4.36 9.60 12.61
N GLU A 28 5.33 9.44 11.72
CA GLU A 28 5.20 8.73 10.45
C GLU A 28 4.90 7.23 10.68
N GLU A 29 5.60 6.58 11.61
CA GLU A 29 5.31 5.18 11.97
C GLU A 29 3.90 5.04 12.56
N ARG A 30 3.46 6.02 13.34
CA ARG A 30 2.10 6.01 13.91
C ARG A 30 1.03 6.24 12.86
N GLU A 31 1.24 7.15 11.91
CA GLU A 31 0.33 7.36 10.79
C GLU A 31 0.12 6.07 9.98
N GLU A 32 1.17 5.25 9.85
CA GLU A 32 1.08 3.95 9.19
C GLU A 32 0.40 2.89 10.08
N TYR A 33 0.76 2.78 11.37
CA TYR A 33 0.34 1.65 12.22
C TYR A 33 -1.03 1.82 12.88
N GLU A 34 -1.40 3.04 13.26
CA GLU A 34 -2.66 3.31 13.99
C GLU A 34 -3.91 2.82 13.23
N PRO A 35 -4.06 3.07 11.90
CA PRO A 35 -5.23 2.60 11.16
C PRO A 35 -5.41 1.08 11.14
N HIS A 36 -4.32 0.32 11.24
CA HIS A 36 -4.37 -1.15 11.35
C HIS A 36 -4.81 -1.58 12.75
N ILE A 37 -4.20 -0.98 13.79
CA ILE A 37 -4.52 -1.27 15.20
C ILE A 37 -5.99 -0.95 15.50
N GLU A 38 -6.52 0.16 14.99
CA GLU A 38 -7.95 0.53 15.13
C GLU A 38 -8.89 -0.52 14.54
N LYS A 39 -8.47 -1.21 13.49
CA LYS A 39 -9.21 -2.31 12.85
C LYS A 39 -8.98 -3.67 13.53
N GLY A 40 -8.17 -3.71 14.60
CA GLY A 40 -7.82 -4.94 15.32
C GLY A 40 -6.77 -5.79 14.60
N ILE A 41 -6.07 -5.23 13.61
CA ILE A 41 -4.96 -5.90 12.90
C ILE A 41 -3.70 -5.73 13.75
N VAL A 42 -2.99 -6.83 14.00
CA VAL A 42 -1.68 -6.77 14.65
C VAL A 42 -0.65 -6.38 13.59
N VAL A 43 0.21 -5.43 13.92
CA VAL A 43 1.32 -5.01 13.06
C VAL A 43 2.62 -5.56 13.62
N TYR A 44 3.43 -6.16 12.77
CA TYR A 44 4.82 -6.45 13.06
C TYR A 44 5.74 -5.59 12.21
N ALA A 45 6.80 -5.06 12.81
CA ALA A 45 7.81 -4.29 12.12
C ALA A 45 9.20 -4.55 12.72
N GLY A 46 10.25 -4.23 11.97
CA GLY A 46 11.63 -4.33 12.44
C GLY A 46 12.64 -4.61 11.33
N VAL A 47 13.91 -4.79 11.72
CA VAL A 47 15.03 -4.97 10.78
C VAL A 47 15.28 -6.43 10.40
N ASP A 48 14.81 -7.39 11.21
CA ASP A 48 15.09 -8.81 11.02
C ASP A 48 13.82 -9.52 10.55
N TYR A 49 13.62 -9.48 9.25
CA TYR A 49 12.43 -10.02 8.63
C TYR A 49 12.20 -11.51 8.94
N GLU A 50 13.26 -12.30 9.13
CA GLU A 50 13.10 -13.74 9.36
C GLU A 50 12.45 -13.96 10.72
N LYS A 51 12.96 -13.26 11.74
CA LYS A 51 12.40 -13.31 13.08
C LYS A 51 10.99 -12.73 13.13
N ILE A 52 10.74 -11.65 12.39
CA ILE A 52 9.39 -11.09 12.27
C ILE A 52 8.41 -12.14 11.74
N LEU A 53 8.76 -12.80 10.63
CA LEU A 53 7.91 -13.83 10.04
C LEU A 53 7.65 -14.96 11.04
N ARG A 54 8.69 -15.47 11.71
CA ARG A 54 8.54 -16.54 12.72
C ARG A 54 7.63 -16.16 13.87
N GLU A 55 7.68 -14.91 14.32
CA GLU A 55 6.82 -14.44 15.40
C GLU A 55 5.38 -14.24 14.94
N ALA A 56 5.17 -13.72 13.73
CA ALA A 56 3.83 -13.57 13.14
C ALA A 56 3.16 -14.92 12.87
N GLU A 57 3.92 -15.92 12.38
CA GLU A 57 3.44 -17.30 12.13
C GLU A 57 2.87 -17.99 13.39
N ASN A 58 3.21 -17.52 14.59
CA ASN A 58 2.73 -18.12 15.84
C ASN A 58 1.29 -17.72 16.19
N GLU A 59 0.75 -16.63 15.62
CA GLU A 59 -0.58 -16.10 15.97
C GLU A 59 -1.44 -15.65 14.77
N ALA A 60 -0.90 -15.68 13.55
CA ALA A 60 -1.62 -15.35 12.33
C ALA A 60 -2.11 -16.60 11.58
N ASP A 61 -3.36 -16.56 11.13
CA ASP A 61 -3.82 -17.47 10.07
C ASP A 61 -3.42 -16.95 8.69
N ILE A 62 -3.36 -15.62 8.54
CA ILE A 62 -3.02 -14.92 7.30
C ILE A 62 -2.06 -13.77 7.63
N ILE A 63 -0.94 -13.74 6.90
CA ILE A 63 0.04 -12.66 6.97
C ILE A 63 -0.06 -11.83 5.70
N LEU A 64 -0.34 -10.55 5.85
CA LEU A 64 -0.24 -9.56 4.80
C LEU A 64 1.14 -8.90 4.90
N TRP A 65 1.97 -9.10 3.88
CA TRP A 65 3.25 -8.42 3.77
C TRP A 65 3.10 -7.17 2.91
N ASP A 66 3.29 -5.99 3.50
CA ASP A 66 3.42 -4.76 2.73
C ASP A 66 4.89 -4.56 2.34
N GLY A 67 5.24 -4.91 1.11
CA GLY A 67 6.58 -4.73 0.58
C GLY A 67 6.88 -3.29 0.14
N GLY A 68 5.92 -2.37 0.31
CA GLY A 68 6.00 -1.04 -0.25
C GLY A 68 6.18 -1.06 -1.78
N ASN A 69 6.78 -0.01 -2.31
CA ASN A 69 6.99 0.16 -3.76
C ASN A 69 8.45 -0.01 -4.22
N ASN A 70 9.38 -0.32 -3.31
CA ASN A 70 10.81 -0.34 -3.60
C ASN A 70 11.47 -1.71 -3.44
N ASP A 71 10.72 -2.74 -3.05
CA ASP A 71 11.26 -4.07 -2.78
C ASP A 71 10.56 -5.16 -3.60
N ILE A 72 11.25 -6.30 -3.72
CA ILE A 72 10.67 -7.59 -4.11
C ILE A 72 10.38 -8.40 -2.85
N PRO A 73 9.48 -9.39 -2.88
CA PRO A 73 9.25 -10.26 -1.73
C PRO A 73 10.55 -10.92 -1.25
N PHE A 74 10.89 -10.70 0.02
CA PHE A 74 12.02 -11.36 0.69
C PHE A 74 11.75 -12.85 0.94
N TYR A 75 10.46 -13.22 1.02
CA TYR A 75 9.97 -14.58 1.13
C TYR A 75 9.23 -14.98 -0.12
N LYS A 76 9.04 -16.29 -0.30
CA LYS A 76 8.14 -16.80 -1.32
C LYS A 76 6.69 -16.65 -0.79
N PRO A 77 5.87 -15.74 -1.35
CA PRO A 77 4.47 -15.63 -0.95
C PRO A 77 3.66 -16.83 -1.50
N ASP A 78 2.58 -17.17 -0.80
CA ASP A 78 1.56 -18.08 -1.33
C ASP A 78 0.65 -17.39 -2.36
N LEU A 79 0.55 -16.06 -2.27
CA LEU A 79 -0.18 -15.20 -3.21
C LEU A 79 0.54 -13.85 -3.33
N HIS A 80 0.98 -13.50 -4.54
CA HIS A 80 1.66 -12.24 -4.84
C HIS A 80 0.75 -11.28 -5.61
N ILE A 81 0.39 -10.18 -4.96
CA ILE A 81 -0.49 -9.15 -5.52
C ILE A 81 0.34 -7.91 -5.86
N VAL A 82 0.19 -7.39 -7.07
CA VAL A 82 0.84 -6.16 -7.52
C VAL A 82 -0.22 -5.15 -7.94
N VAL A 83 -0.10 -3.93 -7.42
CA VAL A 83 -0.99 -2.81 -7.75
C VAL A 83 -0.33 -1.90 -8.79
N LEU A 84 -1.03 -1.65 -9.88
CA LEU A 84 -0.58 -0.84 -11.01
C LEU A 84 -1.36 0.47 -11.10
N ASP A 85 -0.67 1.55 -11.46
CA ASP A 85 -1.25 2.88 -11.64
C ASP A 85 -1.32 3.27 -13.13
N PRO A 86 -2.50 3.23 -13.77
CA PRO A 86 -2.68 3.60 -15.16
C PRO A 86 -2.48 5.09 -15.43
N LEU A 87 -2.41 5.96 -14.42
CA LEU A 87 -2.01 7.36 -14.61
C LEU A 87 -0.52 7.48 -15.04
N ARG A 88 0.24 6.38 -14.92
CA ARG A 88 1.64 6.26 -15.33
C ARG A 88 1.86 5.12 -16.33
N ALA A 89 0.91 4.89 -17.24
CA ALA A 89 0.94 3.74 -18.14
C ALA A 89 2.27 3.58 -18.92
N GLY A 90 2.91 2.43 -18.73
CA GLY A 90 4.23 2.08 -19.24
C GLY A 90 5.31 2.02 -18.14
N HIS A 91 5.12 2.68 -16.99
CA HIS A 91 6.09 2.65 -15.90
C HIS A 91 6.26 1.26 -15.29
N GLU A 92 5.21 0.43 -15.35
CA GLU A 92 5.21 -0.97 -14.93
C GLU A 92 6.22 -1.85 -15.69
N LEU A 93 6.82 -1.35 -16.77
CA LEU A 93 7.85 -2.03 -17.55
C LEU A 93 9.25 -1.42 -17.37
N LEU A 94 9.36 -0.23 -16.77
CA LEU A 94 10.55 0.62 -16.86
C LEU A 94 11.31 0.75 -15.54
N TYR A 95 10.64 0.58 -14.40
CA TYR A 95 11.23 0.88 -13.10
C TYR A 95 11.44 -0.39 -12.27
N HIS A 96 12.67 -0.54 -11.76
CA HIS A 96 13.02 -1.56 -10.79
C HIS A 96 12.63 -1.16 -9.36
N PRO A 97 12.02 -2.05 -8.55
CA PRO A 97 11.65 -3.45 -8.85
C PRO A 97 10.20 -3.68 -9.33
N GLY A 98 9.48 -2.64 -9.71
CA GLY A 98 8.07 -2.76 -10.12
C GLY A 98 7.84 -3.69 -11.33
N GLU A 99 8.74 -3.66 -12.31
CA GLU A 99 8.77 -4.57 -13.45
C GLU A 99 8.99 -6.03 -13.04
N THR A 100 9.80 -6.27 -12.02
CA THR A 100 10.12 -7.59 -11.47
C THR A 100 8.91 -8.13 -10.73
N ASN A 101 8.29 -7.29 -9.89
CA ASN A 101 7.06 -7.63 -9.20
C ASN A 101 5.94 -7.98 -10.18
N LEU A 102 5.73 -7.19 -11.24
CA LEU A 102 4.71 -7.51 -12.26
C LEU A 102 4.95 -8.86 -12.94
N ARG A 103 6.21 -9.20 -13.24
CA ARG A 103 6.55 -10.49 -13.85
C ARG A 103 6.36 -11.68 -12.91
N MET A 104 6.39 -11.44 -11.61
CA MET A 104 6.31 -12.45 -10.56
C MET A 104 4.92 -12.58 -9.92
N CYS A 105 3.99 -11.69 -10.22
CA CYS A 105 2.71 -11.65 -9.52
C CYS A 105 1.74 -12.74 -10.00
N ASP A 106 0.90 -13.18 -9.07
CA ASP A 106 -0.26 -14.03 -9.37
C ASP A 106 -1.47 -13.17 -9.74
N VAL A 107 -1.56 -11.97 -9.16
CA VAL A 107 -2.66 -11.02 -9.36
C VAL A 107 -2.11 -9.63 -9.66
N ALA A 108 -2.57 -9.05 -10.77
CA ALA A 108 -2.29 -7.68 -11.17
C ALA A 108 -3.57 -6.83 -11.02
N ILE A 109 -3.55 -5.86 -10.10
CA ILE A 109 -4.67 -4.94 -9.87
C ILE A 109 -4.39 -3.62 -10.60
N ILE A 110 -5.16 -3.30 -11.62
CA ILE A 110 -5.14 -1.98 -12.26
C ILE A 110 -6.07 -1.07 -11.46
N ASN A 111 -5.48 -0.19 -10.64
CA ASN A 111 -6.22 0.70 -9.75
C ASN A 111 -6.54 2.05 -10.42
N LYS A 112 -7.40 2.89 -9.82
CA LYS A 112 -7.71 4.26 -10.29
C LYS A 112 -8.28 4.34 -11.72
N ILE A 113 -8.96 3.29 -12.19
CA ILE A 113 -9.54 3.27 -13.54
C ILE A 113 -10.62 4.35 -13.73
N ASP A 114 -11.23 4.80 -12.63
CA ASP A 114 -12.20 5.88 -12.56
C ASP A 114 -11.60 7.28 -12.83
N SER A 115 -10.29 7.42 -12.62
CA SER A 115 -9.55 8.67 -12.83
C SER A 115 -8.68 8.66 -14.10
N ALA A 116 -8.30 7.48 -14.59
CA ALA A 116 -7.43 7.34 -15.74
C ALA A 116 -8.16 7.39 -17.09
N LYS A 117 -7.42 7.75 -18.16
CA LYS A 117 -7.96 7.64 -19.52
C LYS A 117 -8.11 6.17 -19.87
N LYS A 118 -9.22 5.80 -20.53
CA LYS A 118 -9.46 4.44 -20.99
C LYS A 118 -8.28 3.86 -21.79
N ALA A 119 -7.64 4.67 -22.66
CA ALA A 119 -6.50 4.24 -23.45
C ALA A 119 -5.27 3.85 -22.60
N ASP A 120 -5.06 4.52 -21.46
CA ASP A 120 -3.95 4.24 -20.56
C ASP A 120 -4.21 2.93 -19.77
N VAL A 121 -5.46 2.70 -19.35
CA VAL A 121 -5.90 1.43 -18.76
C VAL A 121 -5.71 0.27 -19.75
N GLU A 122 -6.13 0.44 -21.01
CA GLU A 122 -5.92 -0.57 -22.06
C GLU A 122 -4.43 -0.87 -22.29
N LYS A 123 -3.58 0.16 -22.24
CA LYS A 123 -2.13 0.01 -22.40
C LYS A 123 -1.54 -0.82 -21.27
N VAL A 124 -1.87 -0.51 -20.01
CA VAL A 124 -1.41 -1.31 -18.86
C VAL A 124 -1.90 -2.75 -18.95
N ARG A 125 -3.18 -2.96 -19.28
CA ARG A 125 -3.74 -4.31 -19.45
C ARG A 125 -3.01 -5.12 -20.52
N LYS A 126 -2.68 -4.50 -21.64
CA LYS A 126 -1.88 -5.13 -22.69
C LYS A 126 -0.48 -5.47 -22.19
N ASN A 127 0.19 -4.52 -21.53
CA ASN A 127 1.53 -4.73 -21.01
C ASN A 127 1.60 -5.88 -20.02
N ILE A 128 0.62 -6.00 -19.11
CA ILE A 128 0.50 -7.14 -18.18
C ILE A 128 0.45 -8.45 -18.97
N LYS A 129 -0.47 -8.58 -19.93
CA LYS A 129 -0.61 -9.81 -20.75
C LYS A 129 0.64 -10.15 -21.55
N ASP A 130 1.38 -9.15 -22.02
CA ASP A 130 2.59 -9.34 -22.80
C ASP A 130 3.76 -9.85 -21.93
N VAL A 131 3.83 -9.46 -20.65
CA VAL A 131 4.96 -9.83 -19.76
C VAL A 131 4.67 -10.93 -18.74
N ASN A 132 3.41 -11.09 -18.35
CA ASN A 132 2.93 -12.09 -17.41
C ASN A 132 1.50 -12.53 -17.83
N PRO A 133 1.39 -13.41 -18.83
CA PRO A 133 0.09 -13.86 -19.36
C PRO A 133 -0.73 -14.69 -18.36
N ASP A 134 -0.10 -15.23 -17.33
CA ASP A 134 -0.74 -16.11 -16.33
C ASP A 134 -1.34 -15.32 -15.16
N ALA A 135 -0.98 -14.04 -14.99
CA ALA A 135 -1.53 -13.21 -13.92
C ALA A 135 -3.04 -12.95 -14.08
N THR A 136 -3.76 -13.09 -12.97
CA THR A 136 -5.16 -12.67 -12.91
C THR A 136 -5.24 -11.15 -12.88
N ILE A 137 -5.96 -10.55 -13.84
CA ILE A 137 -6.13 -9.10 -13.92
C ILE A 137 -7.43 -8.68 -13.23
N ILE A 138 -7.32 -7.76 -12.27
CA ILE A 138 -8.45 -7.14 -11.58
C ILE A 138 -8.42 -5.64 -11.86
N GLU A 139 -9.59 -5.05 -12.08
CA GLU A 139 -9.75 -3.61 -12.25
C GLU A 139 -10.47 -3.02 -11.05
N ALA A 140 -9.91 -1.94 -10.48
CA ALA A 140 -10.42 -1.32 -9.27
C ALA A 140 -10.53 0.19 -9.41
N ASN A 141 -11.60 0.74 -8.83
CA ASN A 141 -11.72 2.18 -8.60
C ASN A 141 -11.04 2.56 -7.29
N SER A 142 -10.50 3.78 -7.23
CA SER A 142 -9.95 4.35 -6.00
C SER A 142 -10.55 5.73 -5.74
N PRO A 143 -11.85 5.80 -5.40
CA PRO A 143 -12.53 7.06 -5.21
C PRO A 143 -11.98 7.78 -3.98
N VAL A 144 -11.82 9.10 -4.10
CA VAL A 144 -11.37 9.96 -3.00
C VAL A 144 -12.58 10.36 -2.14
N SER A 145 -12.47 10.19 -0.83
CA SER A 145 -13.48 10.58 0.15
C SER A 145 -12.88 11.41 1.29
N VAL A 146 -13.74 12.14 2.02
CA VAL A 146 -13.39 12.92 3.22
C VAL A 146 -14.43 12.59 4.27
N ASP A 147 -13.98 12.33 5.50
CA ASP A 147 -14.85 11.86 6.59
C ASP A 147 -15.90 12.88 7.02
N LYS A 148 -15.56 14.18 6.95
CA LYS A 148 -16.41 15.29 7.38
C LYS A 148 -16.60 16.31 6.26
N PRO A 149 -17.35 15.96 5.20
CA PRO A 149 -17.51 16.82 4.01
C PRO A 149 -18.15 18.18 4.35
N ASP A 150 -18.98 18.23 5.39
CA ASP A 150 -19.61 19.48 5.86
C ASP A 150 -18.60 20.55 6.32
N LEU A 151 -17.38 20.16 6.72
CA LEU A 151 -16.35 21.12 7.13
C LEU A 151 -15.78 21.91 5.95
N ILE A 152 -15.87 21.37 4.73
CA ILE A 152 -15.26 21.93 3.52
C ILE A 152 -16.30 22.35 2.46
N LYS A 153 -17.58 22.08 2.71
CA LYS A 153 -18.67 22.49 1.84
C LYS A 153 -18.64 24.00 1.60
N ASP A 154 -18.76 24.40 0.34
CA ASP A 154 -18.73 25.79 -0.15
C ASP A 154 -17.43 26.57 0.16
N LYS A 155 -16.36 25.88 0.57
CA LYS A 155 -15.04 26.47 0.80
C LYS A 155 -14.09 26.18 -0.36
N LYS A 156 -13.19 27.11 -0.62
CA LYS A 156 -12.01 26.85 -1.45
C LYS A 156 -10.96 26.14 -0.58
N VAL A 157 -10.67 24.90 -0.92
CA VAL A 157 -9.72 24.06 -0.19
C VAL A 157 -8.52 23.79 -1.07
N LEU A 158 -7.33 23.91 -0.51
CA LEU A 158 -6.09 23.42 -1.10
C LEU A 158 -5.73 22.12 -0.39
N VAL A 159 -5.62 21.03 -1.16
CA VAL A 159 -5.12 19.74 -0.67
C VAL A 159 -3.62 19.73 -0.90
N ILE A 160 -2.86 19.55 0.17
CA ILE A 160 -1.40 19.40 0.13
C ILE A 160 -1.12 18.00 0.64
N GLU A 161 -0.43 17.21 -0.17
CA GLU A 161 0.06 15.90 0.25
C GLU A 161 1.57 15.89 0.28
N ASP A 162 2.11 15.17 1.25
CA ASP A 162 3.52 14.82 1.27
C ASP A 162 3.71 13.57 0.41
N GLY A 163 4.51 13.68 -0.65
CA GLY A 163 4.71 12.57 -1.56
C GLY A 163 5.82 12.81 -2.58
N PRO A 164 6.77 11.87 -2.73
CA PRO A 164 7.86 11.97 -3.72
C PRO A 164 7.35 11.92 -5.18
N THR A 165 6.05 11.67 -5.36
CA THR A 165 5.31 11.57 -6.64
C THR A 165 5.57 12.74 -7.59
N LEU A 166 5.71 13.96 -7.06
CA LEU A 166 5.97 15.16 -7.88
C LEU A 166 7.46 15.41 -8.11
N THR A 167 8.30 15.26 -7.07
CA THR A 167 9.71 15.64 -7.11
C THR A 167 10.60 14.59 -7.76
N HIS A 168 10.28 13.30 -7.57
CA HIS A 168 11.06 12.16 -8.07
C HIS A 168 10.25 11.24 -8.99
N GLY A 169 8.92 11.30 -8.96
CA GLY A 169 8.02 10.41 -9.70
C GLY A 169 7.57 10.88 -11.10
N GLY A 170 8.04 12.03 -11.56
CA GLY A 170 7.84 12.52 -12.93
C GLY A 170 6.40 12.93 -13.30
N ILE A 171 5.51 13.15 -12.32
CA ILE A 171 4.15 13.65 -12.60
C ILE A 171 4.08 15.16 -12.38
N SER A 172 3.33 15.86 -13.25
CA SER A 172 3.03 17.29 -13.13
C SER A 172 1.81 17.62 -12.26
N PHE A 173 1.09 16.61 -11.75
CA PHE A 173 -0.09 16.78 -10.90
C PHE A 173 -0.21 15.63 -9.89
N LEU A 174 -0.75 15.92 -8.70
CA LEU A 174 -1.00 14.92 -7.65
C LEU A 174 -2.22 14.07 -7.97
N ALA A 175 -2.25 12.85 -7.44
CA ALA A 175 -3.37 11.92 -7.56
C ALA A 175 -4.71 12.47 -7.03
N HIS A 176 -4.69 13.51 -6.19
CA HIS A 176 -5.86 14.04 -5.47
C HIS A 176 -6.44 15.35 -6.05
N SER A 177 -6.16 15.68 -7.31
CA SER A 177 -6.89 16.78 -7.95
C SER A 177 -8.21 16.23 -8.50
N PHE A 178 -9.35 16.20 -7.79
CA PHE A 178 -10.74 16.22 -8.34
C PHE A 178 -11.87 16.00 -7.28
N PHE A 179 -13.11 16.30 -7.71
CA PHE A 179 -14.37 16.35 -6.95
C PHE A 179 -14.88 14.99 -6.45
N MET A 180 -15.39 14.98 -5.21
CA MET A 180 -15.73 13.79 -4.42
C MET A 180 -17.10 13.16 -4.74
N SER A 181 -17.18 11.82 -4.60
CA SER A 181 -18.42 11.10 -4.24
C SER A 181 -18.11 9.88 -3.36
N SER A 182 -18.97 9.60 -2.38
CA SER A 182 -18.73 8.69 -1.24
C SER A 182 -18.79 7.20 -1.57
N ALA A 183 -17.96 6.40 -0.88
CA ALA A 183 -18.02 4.93 -0.86
C ALA A 183 -18.08 4.38 0.60
N PRO A 184 -18.73 3.23 0.86
CA PRO A 184 -18.91 2.68 2.20
C PRO A 184 -17.76 1.76 2.65
N ALA A 185 -17.61 1.64 3.98
CA ALA A 185 -16.59 0.83 4.65
C ALA A 185 -16.91 -0.69 4.65
N CYS A 186 -15.86 -1.52 4.54
CA CYS A 186 -15.93 -2.98 4.68
C CYS A 186 -15.80 -3.45 6.14
N GLY A 187 -16.43 -4.58 6.45
CA GLY A 187 -16.55 -5.16 7.80
C GLY A 187 -15.27 -5.83 8.35
N PRO A 188 -15.36 -6.49 9.52
CA PRO A 188 -14.21 -7.00 10.25
C PRO A 188 -13.56 -8.19 9.53
N PHE A 189 -12.24 -8.16 9.40
CA PHE A 189 -11.43 -9.22 8.81
C PHE A 189 -11.08 -10.30 9.84
N PRO A 190 -10.80 -11.55 9.43
CA PRO A 190 -10.20 -12.60 10.28
C PRO A 190 -8.84 -12.14 10.86
N CYS A 191 -8.17 -12.99 11.66
CA CYS A 191 -6.89 -12.69 12.33
C CYS A 191 -5.76 -12.44 11.30
N VAL A 192 -5.75 -11.24 10.74
CA VAL A 192 -4.80 -10.75 9.74
C VAL A 192 -3.71 -10.00 10.48
N ILE A 193 -2.47 -10.33 10.15
CA ILE A 193 -1.29 -9.61 10.63
C ILE A 193 -0.66 -8.88 9.46
N ALA A 194 -0.35 -7.60 9.65
CA ALA A 194 0.43 -6.83 8.69
C ALA A 194 1.90 -6.86 9.10
N ILE A 195 2.79 -7.20 8.16
CA ILE A 195 4.22 -6.93 8.30
C ILE A 195 4.52 -5.69 7.46
N LEU A 196 5.05 -4.65 8.12
CA LEU A 196 5.37 -3.33 7.55
C LEU A 196 6.86 -3.01 7.73
#